data_AF-A0A381WDL7-F1
#
_entry.id   AF-A0A381WDL7-F1
#
_cell.length_a   1.000
_cell.length_b   1.000
_cell.length_c   1.000
_cell.angle_alpha   90.00
_cell.angle_beta   90.00
_cell.angle_gamma   90.00
#
_symmetry.space_group_name_H-M   'P 1'
#
loop_
_entity.id
_entity.type
_entity.pdbx_description
1 polymer ?
#
loop_
_entity_poly.entity_id
_entity_poly.type
_entity_poly.pdbx_seq_one_letter_code
_entity_poly.pdbx_strand_id
1 'polypeptide(L)' 'MKSPKVAIHTHGCKLNQADSQSLAQKFQQAGFTVVRAAAQ' A
#
# COMPACT_ATOMS: atom_id res chain seq x y z
N MET A 1 -20.01 -0.91 -7.02
CA MET A 1 -19.43 -1.86 -6.04
C MET A 1 -18.37 -1.13 -5.23
N LYS A 2 -18.30 -1.30 -3.90
CA LYS A 2 -17.22 -0.71 -3.08
C LYS A 2 -15.99 -1.60 -3.18
N SER A 3 -14.84 -1.03 -3.57
CA SER A 3 -13.55 -1.71 -3.53
C SER A 3 -13.05 -1.81 -2.07
N PRO A 4 -12.46 -2.94 -1.65
CA PRO A 4 -11.79 -3.04 -0.36
C PRO A 4 -10.62 -2.06 -0.30
N LYS A 5 -10.39 -1.47 0.88
CA LYS A 5 -9.35 -0.46 1.10
C LYS A 5 -8.20 -1.07 1.88
N VAL A 6 -6.96 -0.67 1.53
CA VAL A 6 -5.74 -1.09 2.21
C VAL A 6 -4.82 0.10 2.45
N ALA A 7 -4.19 0.15 3.62
CA ALA A 7 -3.12 1.08 3.94
C ALA A 7 -1.83 0.29 4.16
N ILE A 8 -0.69 0.81 3.67
CA ILE A 8 0.63 0.18 3.83
C ILE A 8 1.49 1.12 4.68
N HIS A 9 1.91 0.64 5.85
CA HIS A 9 2.84 1.35 6.73
C HIS A 9 4.24 0.80 6.47
N THR A 10 5.10 1.62 5.86
CA THR A 10 6.49 1.25 5.61
C THR A 10 7.34 1.55 6.83
N HIS A 11 8.00 0.52 7.36
CA HIS A 11 9.00 0.66 8.41
C HIS A 11 10.39 0.37 7.84
N GLY A 12 11.42 1.05 8.32
CA GLY A 12 12.81 0.80 7.93
C GLY A 12 13.29 1.70 6.78
N CYS A 13 14.12 1.16 5.90
CA CYS A 13 14.91 1.95 4.94
C CYS A 13 14.34 1.94 3.51
N LYS A 14 15.11 2.50 2.57
CA LYS A 14 14.78 2.63 1.14
C LYS A 14 14.33 1.32 0.48
N LEU A 15 14.91 0.19 0.88
CA LEU A 15 14.54 -1.12 0.33
C LEU A 15 13.08 -1.46 0.68
N ASN A 16 12.68 -1.24 1.93
CA ASN A 16 11.31 -1.47 2.39
C ASN A 16 10.31 -0.50 1.74
N GLN A 17 10.76 0.71 1.36
CA GLN A 17 9.95 1.66 0.61
C GLN A 17 9.68 1.17 -0.82
N ALA A 18 10.70 0.65 -1.51
CA ALA A 18 10.55 0.08 -2.85
C ALA A 18 9.64 -1.17 -2.84
N ASP A 19 9.79 -2.03 -1.83
CA ASP A 19 8.95 -3.22 -1.66
C ASP A 19 7.50 -2.84 -1.34
N SER A 20 7.29 -1.86 -0.46
CA SER A 20 5.96 -1.35 -0.12
C SER A 20 5.26 -0.75 -1.34
N GLN A 21 6.00 -0.07 -2.22
CA GLN A 21 5.48 0.46 -3.47
C GLN A 21 5.09 -0.65 -4.45
N SER A 22 5.92 -1.69 -4.55
CA SER A 22 5.61 -2.88 -5.37
C SER A 22 4.37 -3.60 -4.85
N LEU A 23 4.21 -3.69 -3.53
CA LEU A 23 3.02 -4.25 -2.89
C LEU A 23 1.76 -3.41 -3.15
N ALA A 24 1.85 -2.08 -3.11
CA ALA A 24 0.75 -1.19 -3.44
C ALA A 24 0.22 -1.43 -4.87
N GLN A 25 1.13 -1.59 -5.84
CA GLN A 25 0.75 -1.87 -7.23
C GLN A 25 -0.01 -3.20 -7.36
N LYS A 26 0.44 -4.25 -6.65
CA LYS A 26 -0.25 -5.56 -6.64
C LYS A 26 -1.66 -5.45 -6.08
N PHE A 27 -1.85 -4.68 -5.02
CA PHE A 27 -3.19 -4.43 -4.46
C PHE A 27 -4.10 -3.68 -5.45
N GLN A 28 -3.58 -2.67 -6.15
CA GLN A 28 -4.35 -1.95 -7.17
C GLN A 28 -4.77 -2.88 -8.32
N GLN A 29 -3.85 -3.73 -8.79
CA GLN A 29 -4.14 -4.73 -9.83
C GLN A 29 -5.19 -5.76 -9.38
N ALA A 30 -5.23 -6.09 -8.09
CA ALA A 30 -6.23 -6.96 -7.50
C ALA A 30 -7.57 -6.27 -7.20
N GLY A 31 -7.73 -4.99 -7.56
CA GLY A 31 -8.99 -4.24 -7.39
C GLY A 31 -9.17 -3.55 -6.04
N PHE A 32 -8.11 -3.46 -5.23
CA PHE A 32 -8.13 -2.71 -3.98
C PHE A 32 -7.88 -1.22 -4.22
N THR A 33 -8.42 -0.40 -3.33
CA THR A 33 -8.06 1.02 -3.24
C THR A 33 -6.98 1.19 -2.18
N VAL A 34 -5.76 1.52 -2.62
CA VAL A 34 -4.67 1.89 -1.71
C VAL A 34 -4.92 3.29 -1.17
N VAL A 35 -5.03 3.41 0.16
CA VAL A 35 -5.21 4.68 0.86
C VAL A 35 -3.94 5.05 1.62
N ARG A 36 -3.80 6.33 1.97
CA ARG A 36 -2.69 6.77 2.82
C ARG A 36 -2.81 6.12 4.19
N ALA A 37 -1.69 5.57 4.64
CA ALA A 37 -1.42 5.31 6.04
C ALA A 37 -1.71 6.56 6.87
N ALA A 38 -2.42 6.43 7.98
CA ALA A 38 -2.47 7.52 8.95
C ALA A 38 -1.05 7.73 9.49
N ALA A 39 -0.57 8.97 9.47
CA ALA A 39 0.62 9.32 10.24
C ALA A 39 0.28 9.08 11.72
N GLN A 40 1.12 8.30 12.41
CA GLN A 40 1.07 8.18 13.86
C GLN A 40 1.57 9.47 14.51
#